data_AF-T0T984-F1
#
_entry.id   AF-T0T984-F1
#
_cell.length_a   1.000
_cell.length_b   1.000
_cell.length_c   1.000
_cell.angle_alpha   90.00
_cell.angle_beta   90.00
_cell.angle_gamma   90.00
#
_symmetry.space_group_name_H-M   'P 1'
#
loop_
_entity.id
_entity.type
_entity.pdbx_description
1 polymer ?
#
loop_
_entity_poly.entity_id
_entity_poly.type
_entity_poly.pdbx_seq_one_letter_code
_entity_poly.pdbx_strand_id
1 'polypeptide(L)'
;MMDKFLKKRTETNVNPLSKLFYELESYDESPFKMAMASYEAIRNEAKTGEELFYYLIEDAMFTSLYATFYEQLLMAIGQNPEYAVQLIEKFSDDSEERERIIASQAQNHFSFIENFGMCDGCNCCENHTDVAELIAPYQKGDIDFFTELYIGMQTIQFAMEYLIYDAIPNDQELVSALNLSNIQEWRQQIYNYAQLRASEV
;
A
#
# COMPACT_ATOMS: atom_id res chain seq x y z
N MET A 1 -16.37 51.68 10.41
CA MET A 1 -16.98 51.01 9.24
C MET A 1 -16.14 49.76 9.01
N MET A 2 -16.56 48.68 9.68
CA MET A 2 -15.90 47.36 9.71
C MET A 2 -16.34 46.51 8.52
N ASP A 3 -15.53 45.50 8.24
CA ASP A 3 -15.81 44.31 7.42
C ASP A 3 -15.80 44.45 5.89
N LYS A 4 -14.57 44.48 5.35
CA LYS A 4 -14.26 43.97 4.00
C LYS A 4 -13.11 42.97 4.04
N PHE A 5 -13.27 41.89 4.81
CA PHE A 5 -12.43 40.69 4.67
C PHE A 5 -13.29 39.44 4.93
N LEU A 6 -14.28 39.22 4.06
CA LEU A 6 -14.87 37.90 3.92
C LEU A 6 -13.82 36.98 3.29
N LYS A 7 -13.12 36.24 4.16
CA LYS A 7 -12.37 35.03 3.82
C LYS A 7 -13.30 34.16 2.98
N LYS A 8 -13.07 34.09 1.67
CA LYS A 8 -13.49 32.92 0.88
C LYS A 8 -12.77 31.74 1.53
N ARG A 9 -13.49 30.94 2.33
CA ARG A 9 -13.06 29.57 2.58
C ARG A 9 -13.01 28.93 1.20
N THR A 10 -11.81 28.77 0.65
CA THR A 10 -11.56 27.73 -0.32
C THR A 10 -12.08 26.46 0.33
N GLU A 11 -13.17 25.93 -0.19
CA GLU A 11 -13.55 24.54 0.05
C GLU A 11 -12.30 23.74 -0.35
N THR A 12 -11.54 23.29 0.64
CA THR A 12 -10.49 22.31 0.41
C THR A 12 -11.21 21.12 -0.19
N ASN A 13 -10.95 20.85 -1.46
CA ASN A 13 -11.49 19.69 -2.16
C ASN A 13 -10.82 18.48 -1.52
N VAL A 14 -11.41 17.96 -0.44
CA VAL A 14 -10.86 16.84 0.32
C VAL A 14 -10.96 15.61 -0.56
N ASN A 15 -9.84 14.92 -0.78
CA ASN A 15 -9.80 13.69 -1.53
C ASN A 15 -10.84 12.67 -1.00
N PRO A 16 -11.83 12.26 -1.80
CA PRO A 16 -12.88 11.35 -1.34
C PRO A 16 -12.34 10.00 -0.81
N LEU A 17 -11.22 9.51 -1.35
CA LEU A 17 -10.57 8.28 -0.90
C LEU A 17 -10.03 8.44 0.53
N SER A 18 -9.48 9.60 0.85
CA SER A 18 -9.01 9.93 2.19
C SER A 18 -10.15 9.97 3.21
N LYS A 19 -11.32 10.48 2.81
CA LYS A 19 -12.51 10.47 3.66
C LYS A 19 -12.95 9.02 3.95
N LEU A 20 -13.02 8.19 2.92
CA LEU A 20 -13.35 6.76 3.06
C LEU A 20 -12.43 6.08 4.06
N PHE A 21 -11.11 6.26 3.94
CA PHE A 21 -10.16 5.63 4.87
C PHE A 21 -10.41 6.00 6.34
N TYR A 22 -10.65 7.27 6.65
CA TYR A 22 -10.93 7.68 8.03
C TYR A 22 -12.28 7.19 8.55
N GLU A 23 -13.27 7.01 7.67
CA GLU A 23 -14.52 6.34 8.04
C GLU A 23 -14.27 4.87 8.39
N LEU A 24 -13.40 4.19 7.65
CA LEU A 24 -13.01 2.81 7.93
C LEU A 24 -12.34 2.64 9.29
N GLU A 25 -11.54 3.61 9.71
CA GLU A 25 -10.85 3.58 11.01
C GLU A 25 -11.79 3.61 12.23
N SER A 26 -13.09 3.87 12.02
CA SER A 26 -14.10 3.74 13.08
C SER A 26 -14.59 2.30 13.29
N TYR A 27 -14.33 1.37 12.36
CA TYR A 27 -14.77 -0.02 12.46
C TYR A 27 -13.78 -0.90 13.23
N ASP A 28 -14.26 -2.08 13.65
CA ASP A 28 -13.46 -3.07 14.37
C ASP A 28 -12.45 -3.79 13.46
N GLU A 29 -12.80 -3.98 12.19
CA GLU A 29 -11.92 -4.54 11.15
C GLU A 29 -11.42 -3.41 10.23
N SER A 30 -10.87 -2.35 10.82
CA SER A 30 -10.27 -1.28 10.03
C SER A 30 -8.96 -1.74 9.38
N PRO A 31 -8.54 -1.15 8.23
CA PRO A 31 -7.31 -1.54 7.56
C PRO A 31 -6.08 -1.54 8.48
N PHE A 32 -5.96 -0.55 9.37
CA PHE A 32 -4.84 -0.51 10.32
C PHE A 32 -4.92 -1.63 11.36
N LYS A 33 -6.11 -1.92 11.90
CA LYS A 33 -6.28 -3.02 12.87
C LYS A 33 -5.98 -4.38 12.23
N MET A 34 -6.38 -4.57 10.97
CA MET A 34 -6.05 -5.77 10.20
C MET A 34 -4.53 -5.88 10.00
N ALA A 35 -3.84 -4.80 9.63
CA ALA A 35 -2.39 -4.77 9.49
C ALA A 35 -1.67 -5.12 10.81
N MET A 36 -2.16 -4.59 11.94
CA MET A 36 -1.63 -4.94 13.27
C MET A 36 -1.86 -6.42 13.61
N ALA A 37 -3.02 -6.98 13.26
CA ALA A 37 -3.29 -8.40 13.46
C ALA A 37 -2.36 -9.28 12.62
N SER A 38 -2.11 -8.91 11.36
CA SER A 38 -1.14 -9.59 10.49
C SER A 38 0.28 -9.53 11.06
N TYR A 39 0.70 -8.35 11.55
CA TYR A 39 2.00 -8.17 12.21
C TYR A 39 2.15 -9.08 13.44
N GLU A 40 1.14 -9.09 14.32
CA GLU A 40 1.17 -9.94 15.50
C GLU A 40 1.18 -11.44 15.14
N ALA A 41 0.51 -11.84 14.04
CA ALA A 41 0.57 -13.21 13.56
C ALA A 41 2.00 -13.61 13.15
N ILE A 42 2.66 -12.86 12.26
CA ILE A 42 4.03 -13.18 11.81
C ILE A 42 5.04 -13.11 12.96
N ARG A 43 4.85 -12.18 13.90
CA ARG A 43 5.69 -12.04 15.09
C ARG A 43 5.58 -13.26 16.01
N ASN A 44 4.39 -13.82 16.14
CA ASN A 44 4.15 -15.01 16.96
C ASN A 44 4.61 -16.31 16.27
N GLU A 45 4.67 -16.31 14.93
CA GLU A 45 5.18 -17.44 14.14
C GLU A 45 6.71 -17.48 14.08
N ALA A 46 7.36 -16.33 14.04
CA ALA A 46 8.81 -16.21 14.03
C ALA A 46 9.45 -16.76 15.32
N LYS A 47 10.44 -17.64 15.18
CA LYS A 47 11.15 -18.25 16.33
C LYS A 47 12.31 -17.39 16.79
N THR A 48 12.83 -16.54 15.91
CA THR A 48 13.97 -15.66 16.17
C THR A 48 13.71 -14.27 15.61
N GLY A 49 14.45 -13.27 16.12
CA GLY A 49 14.39 -11.92 15.57
C GLY A 49 14.91 -11.82 14.14
N GLU A 50 15.81 -12.72 13.73
CA GLU A 50 16.30 -12.80 12.35
C GLU A 50 15.21 -13.35 11.42
N GLU A 51 14.49 -14.40 11.81
CA GLU A 51 13.33 -14.89 11.05
C GLU A 51 12.27 -13.80 10.89
N LEU A 52 11.93 -13.09 11.99
CA LEU A 52 10.99 -11.97 11.93
C LEU A 52 11.47 -10.87 10.99
N PHE A 53 12.76 -10.52 11.05
CA PHE A 53 13.35 -9.50 10.18
C PHE A 53 13.17 -9.87 8.70
N TYR A 54 13.45 -11.12 8.32
CA TYR A 54 13.25 -11.58 6.95
C TYR A 54 11.77 -11.57 6.53
N TYR A 55 10.86 -12.06 7.38
CA TYR A 55 9.42 -11.99 7.10
C TYR A 55 8.94 -10.57 6.85
N LEU A 56 9.37 -9.61 7.67
CA LEU A 56 8.96 -8.21 7.53
C LEU A 56 9.39 -7.62 6.17
N ILE A 57 10.63 -7.88 5.74
CA ILE A 57 11.16 -7.33 4.48
C ILE A 57 10.47 -7.99 3.28
N GLU A 58 10.43 -9.32 3.25
CA GLU A 58 9.84 -10.09 2.14
C GLU A 58 8.36 -9.72 1.94
N ASP A 59 7.57 -9.72 3.02
CA ASP A 59 6.15 -9.41 2.95
C ASP A 59 5.91 -7.93 2.60
N ALA A 60 6.73 -7.00 3.11
CA ALA A 60 6.61 -5.59 2.74
C ALA A 60 6.85 -5.37 1.24
N MET A 61 7.86 -6.03 0.66
CA MET A 61 8.10 -5.98 -0.78
C MET A 61 6.94 -6.61 -1.56
N PHE A 62 6.51 -7.81 -1.17
CA PHE A 62 5.41 -8.52 -1.82
C PHE A 62 4.14 -7.68 -1.83
N THR A 63 3.81 -7.08 -0.68
CA THR A 63 2.65 -6.21 -0.50
C THR A 63 2.76 -4.92 -1.33
N SER A 64 3.94 -4.29 -1.39
CA SER A 64 4.15 -3.07 -2.19
C SER A 64 3.95 -3.31 -3.70
N LEU A 65 4.36 -4.49 -4.18
CA LEU A 65 4.15 -4.91 -5.57
C LEU A 65 2.65 -5.15 -5.82
N TYR A 66 1.94 -5.79 -4.90
CA TYR A 66 0.47 -5.92 -4.96
C TYR A 66 -0.22 -4.56 -5.07
N ALA A 67 0.17 -3.60 -4.24
CA ALA A 67 -0.37 -2.25 -4.28
C ALA A 67 -0.16 -1.57 -5.66
N THR A 68 0.93 -1.90 -6.36
CA THR A 68 1.17 -1.41 -7.73
C THR A 68 0.16 -1.98 -8.73
N PHE A 69 -0.18 -3.26 -8.61
CA PHE A 69 -1.23 -3.87 -9.44
C PHE A 69 -2.62 -3.31 -9.11
N TYR A 70 -2.92 -3.09 -7.84
CA TYR A 70 -4.15 -2.42 -7.42
C TYR A 70 -4.26 -1.00 -7.98
N GLU A 71 -3.17 -0.22 -7.93
CA GLU A 71 -3.14 1.11 -8.54
C GLU A 71 -3.42 1.08 -10.04
N GLN A 72 -2.84 0.12 -10.77
CA GLN A 72 -3.12 -0.06 -12.21
C GLN A 72 -4.59 -0.38 -12.46
N LEU A 73 -5.19 -1.26 -11.65
CA LEU A 73 -6.63 -1.57 -11.72
C LEU A 73 -7.48 -0.32 -11.45
N LEU A 74 -7.22 0.39 -10.35
CA LEU A 74 -7.95 1.60 -9.96
C LEU A 74 -7.88 2.67 -11.04
N MET A 75 -6.70 2.87 -11.64
CA MET A 75 -6.52 3.78 -12.77
C MET A 75 -7.32 3.35 -14.00
N ALA A 76 -7.35 2.05 -14.33
CA ALA A 76 -8.14 1.52 -15.43
C ALA A 76 -9.64 1.71 -15.21
N ILE A 77 -10.12 1.49 -13.98
CA ILE A 77 -11.51 1.74 -13.56
C ILE A 77 -11.84 3.23 -13.70
N GLY A 78 -10.99 4.12 -13.19
CA GLY A 78 -11.22 5.57 -13.30
C GLY A 78 -11.29 6.08 -14.75
N GLN A 79 -10.54 5.44 -15.66
CA GLN A 79 -10.59 5.74 -17.10
C GLN A 79 -11.80 5.13 -17.82
N ASN A 80 -12.36 4.04 -17.29
CA ASN A 80 -13.40 3.22 -17.92
C ASN A 80 -14.47 2.82 -16.88
N PRO A 81 -15.16 3.79 -16.26
CA PRO A 81 -16.02 3.56 -15.10
C PRO A 81 -17.19 2.60 -15.39
N GLU A 82 -17.69 2.57 -16.62
CA GLU A 82 -18.77 1.67 -17.05
C GLU A 82 -18.35 0.19 -17.06
N TYR A 83 -17.04 -0.08 -17.05
CA TYR A 83 -16.48 -1.43 -17.04
C TYR A 83 -15.91 -1.84 -15.66
N ALA A 84 -16.16 -1.05 -14.61
CA ALA A 84 -15.56 -1.25 -13.29
C ALA A 84 -15.67 -2.70 -12.78
N VAL A 85 -16.89 -3.25 -12.77
CA VAL A 85 -17.15 -4.62 -12.29
C VAL A 85 -16.41 -5.67 -13.14
N GLN A 86 -16.43 -5.55 -14.47
CA GLN A 86 -15.74 -6.53 -15.32
C GLN A 86 -14.22 -6.44 -15.18
N LEU A 87 -13.68 -5.25 -14.94
CA LEU A 87 -12.25 -5.06 -14.67
C LEU A 87 -11.85 -5.72 -13.36
N ILE A 88 -12.67 -5.61 -12.31
CA ILE A 88 -12.44 -6.26 -11.00
C ILE A 88 -12.52 -7.78 -11.13
N GLU A 89 -13.53 -8.30 -11.83
CA GLU A 89 -13.69 -9.74 -12.07
C GLU A 89 -12.47 -10.30 -12.82
N LYS A 90 -12.07 -9.67 -13.92
CA LYS A 90 -10.90 -10.09 -14.68
C LYS A 90 -9.62 -10.01 -13.86
N PHE A 91 -9.45 -8.95 -13.07
CA PHE A 91 -8.30 -8.82 -12.18
C PHE A 91 -8.26 -9.95 -11.14
N SER A 92 -9.43 -10.41 -10.68
CA SER A 92 -9.54 -11.54 -9.75
C SER A 92 -9.19 -12.86 -10.45
N ASP A 93 -9.64 -13.07 -11.69
CA ASP A 93 -9.34 -14.27 -12.49
C ASP A 93 -7.84 -14.42 -12.80
N ASP A 94 -7.13 -13.30 -12.97
CA ASP A 94 -5.69 -13.26 -13.27
C ASP A 94 -4.81 -13.36 -11.99
N SER A 95 -5.36 -13.75 -10.83
CA SER A 95 -4.64 -13.73 -9.54
C SER A 95 -3.41 -14.64 -9.50
N GLU A 96 -3.51 -15.88 -9.98
CA GLU A 96 -2.41 -16.85 -9.92
C GLU A 96 -1.20 -16.39 -10.74
N GLU A 97 -1.43 -15.84 -11.93
CA GLU A 97 -0.34 -15.33 -12.76
C GLU A 97 0.28 -14.07 -12.15
N ARG A 98 -0.54 -13.17 -11.61
CA ARG A 98 -0.06 -11.99 -10.88
C ARG A 98 0.79 -12.39 -9.67
N GLU A 99 0.37 -13.37 -8.89
CA GLU A 99 1.15 -13.90 -7.74
C GLU A 99 2.53 -14.39 -8.16
N ARG A 100 2.62 -15.16 -9.26
CA ARG A 100 3.90 -15.64 -9.79
C ARG A 100 4.82 -14.49 -10.20
N ILE A 101 4.26 -13.48 -10.88
CA ILE A 101 5.01 -12.29 -11.28
C ILE A 101 5.52 -11.57 -10.03
N ILE A 102 4.65 -11.32 -9.05
CA ILE A 102 5.01 -10.62 -7.81
C ILE A 102 6.08 -11.39 -7.05
N ALA A 103 5.93 -12.70 -6.86
CA ALA A 103 6.91 -13.53 -6.18
C ALA A 103 8.29 -13.45 -6.86
N SER A 104 8.34 -13.51 -8.20
CA SER A 104 9.58 -13.38 -8.93
C SER A 104 10.21 -11.99 -8.79
N GLN A 105 9.41 -10.93 -8.80
CA GLN A 105 9.91 -9.56 -8.64
C GLN A 105 10.40 -9.30 -7.22
N ALA A 106 9.63 -9.74 -6.22
CA ALA A 106 9.99 -9.64 -4.80
C ALA A 106 11.33 -10.34 -4.53
N GLN A 107 11.52 -11.55 -5.04
CA GLN A 107 12.79 -12.27 -4.91
C GLN A 107 13.96 -11.50 -5.56
N ASN A 108 13.76 -10.93 -6.75
CA ASN A 108 14.81 -10.16 -7.42
C ASN A 108 15.18 -8.90 -6.63
N HIS A 109 14.19 -8.17 -6.12
CA HIS A 109 14.40 -6.98 -5.28
C HIS A 109 15.07 -7.32 -3.96
N PHE A 110 14.65 -8.42 -3.32
CA PHE A 110 15.27 -8.90 -2.11
C PHE A 110 16.74 -9.24 -2.33
N SER A 111 17.04 -10.05 -3.35
CA SER A 111 18.42 -10.40 -3.69
C SER A 111 19.28 -9.17 -4.06
N PHE A 112 18.69 -8.14 -4.66
CA PHE A 112 19.40 -6.86 -4.88
C PHE A 112 19.76 -6.16 -3.57
N ILE A 113 18.84 -6.14 -2.60
CA ILE A 113 19.07 -5.56 -1.27
C ILE A 113 20.15 -6.35 -0.53
N GLU A 114 20.04 -7.69 -0.51
CA GLU A 114 21.03 -8.57 0.12
C GLU A 114 22.43 -8.41 -0.46
N ASN A 115 22.52 -8.20 -1.78
CA ASN A 115 23.77 -7.98 -2.50
C ASN A 115 24.22 -6.52 -2.52
N PHE A 116 23.74 -5.68 -1.58
CA PHE A 116 24.17 -4.30 -1.40
C PHE A 116 24.00 -3.42 -2.65
N GLY A 117 22.93 -3.66 -3.39
CA GLY A 117 22.63 -2.94 -4.62
C GLY A 117 23.40 -3.43 -5.84
N MET A 118 24.02 -4.62 -5.78
CA MET A 118 24.62 -5.26 -6.94
C MET A 118 23.62 -6.21 -7.61
N CYS A 119 23.52 -6.16 -8.94
CA CYS A 119 22.67 -7.04 -9.73
C CYS A 119 23.39 -7.46 -11.00
N ASP A 120 23.45 -8.78 -11.25
CA ASP A 120 24.08 -9.39 -12.43
C ASP A 120 23.18 -9.39 -13.68
N GLY A 121 22.07 -8.66 -13.63
CA GLY A 121 21.03 -8.63 -14.67
C GLY A 121 19.84 -9.50 -14.31
N CYS A 122 18.69 -8.86 -14.06
CA CYS A 122 17.40 -9.50 -13.87
C CYS A 122 16.30 -8.75 -14.64
N ASN A 123 15.09 -9.31 -14.68
CA ASN A 123 13.96 -8.72 -15.39
C ASN A 123 13.44 -7.42 -14.76
N CYS A 124 13.96 -7.03 -13.58
CA CYS A 124 13.48 -5.91 -12.77
C CYS A 124 14.55 -4.83 -12.55
N CYS A 125 15.68 -4.88 -13.27
CA CYS A 125 16.82 -3.98 -13.05
C CYS A 125 16.44 -2.49 -13.08
N GLU A 126 15.50 -2.10 -13.95
CA GLU A 126 15.06 -0.72 -14.08
C GLU A 126 14.32 -0.21 -12.83
N ASN A 127 13.74 -1.11 -12.03
CA ASN A 127 12.95 -0.79 -10.84
C ASN A 127 13.76 -0.94 -9.54
N HIS A 128 15.05 -1.30 -9.61
CA HIS A 128 15.89 -1.44 -8.42
C HIS A 128 16.08 -0.13 -7.66
N THR A 129 15.95 1.01 -8.35
CA THR A 129 15.97 2.33 -7.71
C THR A 129 14.87 2.49 -6.67
N ASP A 130 13.74 1.79 -6.85
CA ASP A 130 12.56 1.94 -6.00
C ASP A 130 12.76 1.28 -4.63
N VAL A 131 13.70 0.34 -4.52
CA VAL A 131 14.03 -0.38 -3.29
C VAL A 131 15.44 -0.07 -2.75
N ALA A 132 16.20 0.77 -3.45
CA ALA A 132 17.58 1.10 -3.07
C ALA A 132 17.69 1.74 -1.68
N GLU A 133 16.67 2.49 -1.26
CA GLU A 133 16.61 3.11 0.07
C GLU A 133 16.50 2.09 1.21
N LEU A 134 16.08 0.85 0.91
CA LEU A 134 15.96 -0.24 1.89
C LEU A 134 17.32 -0.87 2.23
N ILE A 135 18.37 -0.66 1.41
CA ILE A 135 19.69 -1.27 1.61
C ILE A 135 20.32 -0.82 2.94
N ALA A 136 20.28 0.46 3.26
CA ALA A 136 20.94 0.97 4.46
C ALA A 136 20.25 0.52 5.77
N PRO A 137 18.90 0.55 5.89
CA PRO A 137 18.19 -0.10 7.01
C PRO A 137 18.45 -1.61 7.08
N TYR A 138 18.48 -2.30 5.93
CA TYR A 138 18.78 -3.73 5.88
C TYR A 138 20.16 -4.07 6.47
N GLN A 139 21.20 -3.37 6.02
CA GLN A 139 22.57 -3.55 6.51
C GLN A 139 22.72 -3.32 8.02
N LYS A 140 21.86 -2.48 8.61
CA LYS A 140 21.86 -2.17 10.03
C LYS A 140 21.07 -3.18 10.87
N GLY A 141 20.28 -4.05 10.25
CA GLY A 141 19.33 -4.89 10.96
C GLY A 141 18.22 -4.06 11.63
N ASP A 142 17.77 -2.97 10.98
CA ASP A 142 16.83 -2.01 11.55
C ASP A 142 15.40 -2.58 11.57
N ILE A 143 15.12 -3.44 12.56
CA ILE A 143 13.85 -4.15 12.66
C ILE A 143 12.65 -3.21 12.90
N ASP A 144 12.88 -2.09 13.57
CA ASP A 144 11.84 -1.10 13.84
C ASP A 144 11.41 -0.45 12.53
N PHE A 145 12.38 -0.05 11.69
CA PHE A 145 12.10 0.45 10.33
C PHE A 145 11.27 -0.54 9.50
N PHE A 146 11.64 -1.82 9.48
CA PHE A 146 10.90 -2.82 8.70
C PHE A 146 9.55 -3.19 9.31
N THR A 147 9.39 -3.07 10.63
CA THR A 147 8.10 -3.20 11.31
C THR A 147 7.15 -2.09 10.86
N GLU A 148 7.61 -0.83 10.89
CA GLU A 148 6.84 0.32 10.42
C GLU A 148 6.49 0.19 8.92
N LEU A 149 7.46 -0.20 8.10
CA LEU A 149 7.27 -0.39 6.66
C LEU A 149 6.23 -1.48 6.38
N TYR A 150 6.35 -2.64 7.05
CA TYR A 150 5.40 -3.74 6.93
C TYR A 150 3.98 -3.32 7.30
N ILE A 151 3.79 -2.72 8.48
CA ILE A 151 2.46 -2.27 8.94
C ILE A 151 1.88 -1.23 7.99
N GLY A 152 2.69 -0.29 7.50
CA GLY A 152 2.29 0.70 6.52
C GLY A 152 1.84 0.09 5.19
N MET A 153 2.60 -0.86 4.65
CA MET A 153 2.26 -1.55 3.40
C MET A 153 1.00 -2.41 3.53
N GLN A 154 0.87 -3.18 4.62
CA GLN A 154 -0.32 -3.98 4.91
C GLN A 154 -1.57 -3.11 5.06
N THR A 155 -1.46 -1.95 5.74
CA THR A 155 -2.58 -1.01 5.88
C THR A 155 -3.03 -0.49 4.52
N ILE A 156 -2.09 -0.15 3.62
CA ILE A 156 -2.40 0.24 2.23
C ILE A 156 -3.11 -0.89 1.51
N GLN A 157 -2.62 -2.12 1.62
CA GLN A 157 -3.19 -3.28 0.94
C GLN A 157 -4.65 -3.48 1.34
N PHE A 158 -4.93 -3.58 2.64
CA PHE A 158 -6.31 -3.78 3.13
C PHE A 158 -7.23 -2.63 2.74
N ALA A 159 -6.73 -1.38 2.77
CA ALA A 159 -7.52 -0.23 2.32
C ALA A 159 -7.85 -0.29 0.82
N MET A 160 -6.89 -0.71 -0.02
CA MET A 160 -7.10 -0.90 -1.45
C MET A 160 -8.05 -2.04 -1.76
N GLU A 161 -7.93 -3.17 -1.05
CA GLU A 161 -8.82 -4.32 -1.21
C GLU A 161 -10.26 -3.95 -0.87
N TYR A 162 -10.48 -3.25 0.25
CA TYR A 162 -11.80 -2.73 0.58
C TYR A 162 -12.33 -1.79 -0.50
N LEU A 163 -11.49 -0.86 -0.98
CA LEU A 163 -11.90 0.07 -2.04
C LEU A 163 -12.33 -0.68 -3.31
N ILE A 164 -11.56 -1.69 -3.72
CA ILE A 164 -11.77 -2.46 -4.95
C ILE A 164 -12.99 -3.37 -4.84
N TYR A 165 -13.08 -4.16 -3.78
CA TYR A 165 -14.04 -5.26 -3.71
C TYR A 165 -15.34 -4.88 -3.00
N ASP A 166 -15.33 -3.90 -2.09
CA ASP A 166 -16.51 -3.54 -1.29
C ASP A 166 -17.07 -2.17 -1.68
N ALA A 167 -16.22 -1.16 -1.88
CA ALA A 167 -16.66 0.22 -2.04
C ALA A 167 -17.04 0.56 -3.50
N ILE A 168 -16.11 0.36 -4.45
CA ILE A 168 -16.31 0.70 -5.87
C ILE A 168 -17.57 0.07 -6.48
N PRO A 169 -17.90 -1.22 -6.24
CA PRO A 169 -19.09 -1.82 -6.82
C PRO A 169 -20.41 -1.11 -6.43
N ASN A 170 -20.40 -0.36 -5.34
CA ASN A 170 -21.59 0.26 -4.75
C ASN A 170 -21.59 1.80 -4.81
N ASP A 171 -20.48 2.45 -5.19
CA ASP A 171 -20.32 3.90 -5.11
C ASP A 171 -19.64 4.50 -6.35
N GLN A 172 -20.43 5.20 -7.17
CA GLN A 172 -19.96 5.89 -8.38
C GLN A 172 -19.18 7.18 -8.09
N GLU A 173 -19.37 7.81 -6.92
CA GLU A 173 -18.62 9.01 -6.54
C GLU A 173 -17.15 8.65 -6.32
N LEU A 174 -16.88 7.52 -5.66
CA LEU A 174 -15.52 7.01 -5.47
C LEU A 174 -14.82 6.70 -6.79
N VAL A 175 -15.54 6.11 -7.76
CA VAL A 175 -15.01 5.84 -9.09
C VAL A 175 -14.54 7.12 -9.79
N SER A 176 -15.29 8.22 -9.66
CA SER A 176 -14.90 9.51 -10.24
C SER A 176 -13.64 10.12 -9.61
N ALA A 177 -13.28 9.69 -8.41
CA ALA A 177 -12.08 10.12 -7.71
C ALA A 177 -10.83 9.32 -8.09
N LEU A 178 -10.94 8.24 -8.88
CA LEU A 178 -9.83 7.37 -9.26
C LEU A 178 -8.96 7.99 -10.35
N ASN A 179 -7.99 8.79 -9.93
CA ASN A 179 -6.91 9.29 -10.76
C ASN A 179 -5.58 9.22 -10.01
N LEU A 180 -4.49 9.34 -10.75
CA LEU A 180 -3.14 9.13 -10.23
C LEU A 180 -2.85 10.01 -9.02
N SER A 181 -3.19 11.30 -9.10
CA SER A 181 -2.94 12.26 -8.01
C SER A 181 -3.68 11.86 -6.74
N ASN A 182 -4.96 11.51 -6.85
CA ASN A 182 -5.77 11.15 -5.69
C ASN A 182 -5.32 9.82 -5.08
N ILE A 183 -4.96 8.82 -5.90
CA ILE A 183 -4.50 7.53 -5.42
C ILE A 183 -3.15 7.68 -4.70
N GLN A 184 -2.21 8.43 -5.27
CA GLN A 184 -0.91 8.69 -4.64
C GLN A 184 -1.04 9.46 -3.33
N GLU A 185 -1.85 10.52 -3.29
CA GLU A 185 -2.13 11.27 -2.05
C GLU A 185 -2.75 10.36 -0.99
N TRP A 186 -3.71 9.53 -1.39
CA TRP A 186 -4.38 8.60 -0.49
C TRP A 186 -3.42 7.57 0.10
N ARG A 187 -2.57 6.94 -0.73
CA ARG A 187 -1.52 6.00 -0.30
C ARG A 187 -0.57 6.64 0.70
N GLN A 188 -0.07 7.85 0.40
CA GLN A 188 0.83 8.56 1.29
C GLN A 188 0.17 8.88 2.63
N GLN A 189 -1.11 9.27 2.60
CA GLN A 189 -1.86 9.56 3.81
C GLN A 189 -2.06 8.31 4.68
N ILE A 190 -2.44 7.18 4.07
CA ILE A 190 -2.57 5.90 4.77
C ILE A 190 -1.23 5.50 5.40
N TYR A 191 -0.14 5.59 4.62
CA TYR A 191 1.19 5.25 5.10
C TYR A 191 1.62 6.10 6.29
N ASN A 192 1.43 7.43 6.20
CA ASN A 192 1.77 8.36 7.28
C ASN A 192 0.95 8.08 8.55
N TYR A 193 -0.34 7.78 8.39
CA TYR A 193 -1.20 7.41 9.51
C TYR A 193 -0.70 6.11 10.16
N ALA A 194 -0.43 5.08 9.36
CA ALA A 194 0.03 3.79 9.85
C ALA A 194 1.39 3.90 10.55
N GLN A 195 2.35 4.64 9.98
CA GLN A 195 3.66 4.87 10.63
C GLN A 195 3.52 5.57 11.98
N LEU A 196 2.73 6.66 12.05
CA LEU A 196 2.51 7.37 13.31
C LEU A 196 1.96 6.42 14.38
N ARG A 197 0.99 5.60 14.00
CA ARG A 197 0.34 4.65 14.91
C ARG A 197 1.23 3.46 15.27
N ALA A 198 2.05 2.97 14.34
CA ALA A 198 3.00 1.88 14.58
C ALA A 198 4.09 2.31 15.55
N SER A 199 4.54 3.57 15.49
CA SER A 199 5.54 4.11 16.43
C SER A 199 5.06 4.23 17.89
N GLU A 200 3.76 4.04 18.14
CA GLU A 200 3.16 4.03 19.48
C GLU A 200 3.10 2.63 20.11
N VAL A 201 3.45 1.58 19.36
CA VAL A 201 3.40 0.16 19.76
C VAL A 201 4.76 -0.31 20.25
#